data_AF-A0A932D8S9-F1
#
_entry.id   AF-A0A932D8S9-F1
#
_cell.length_a   1.000
_cell.length_b   1.000
_cell.length_c   1.000
_cell.angle_alpha   90.00
_cell.angle_beta   90.00
_cell.angle_gamma   90.00
#
_symmetry.space_group_name_H-M   'P 1'
#
loop_
_entity.id
_entity.type
_entity.pdbx_description
1 polymer ?
#
loop_
_entity_poly.entity_id
_entity_poly.type
_entity_poly.pdbx_seq_one_letter_code
_entity_poly.pdbx_strand_id
1 'polypeptide(L)'
;MVALLGSKEHPEYQRRLGRWAKQLLKDQVQKLIAQTRQECAGQSRAAAVEKELAYFVTNVERMQYGSFRRQGFFIGSGVVEAGCKTIIGARCKQSGMFWGEPGAEHILALRCVHSSRRLDQFWKARLNAQAARNDCLALTA
;
A
#
# COMPACT_ATOMS: atom_id res chain seq x y z
N MET A 1 -6.92 15.83 9.09
CA MET A 1 -7.20 16.57 7.83
C MET A 1 -7.98 17.87 8.01
N VAL A 2 -9.02 17.95 8.85
CA VAL A 2 -9.83 19.18 9.03
C VAL A 2 -9.00 20.38 9.49
N ALA A 3 -8.04 20.18 10.41
CA ALA A 3 -7.14 21.24 10.85
C ALA A 3 -6.26 21.79 9.72
N LEU A 4 -5.82 20.93 8.79
CA LEU A 4 -4.94 21.29 7.68
C LEU A 4 -5.72 21.96 6.53
N LEU A 5 -6.80 21.34 6.07
CA LEU A 5 -7.51 21.73 4.85
C LEU A 5 -8.83 22.48 5.08
N GLY A 6 -9.34 22.50 6.32
CA GLY A 6 -10.68 22.98 6.65
C GLY A 6 -11.74 21.87 6.59
N SER A 7 -12.99 22.20 6.94
CA SER A 7 -14.13 21.30 6.75
C SER A 7 -14.32 20.96 5.28
N LYS A 8 -14.87 19.78 4.98
CA LYS A 8 -15.20 19.36 3.61
C LYS A 8 -16.25 20.26 2.96
N GLU A 9 -17.07 20.92 3.77
CA GLU A 9 -18.12 21.87 3.34
C GLU A 9 -17.55 23.23 2.94
N HIS A 10 -16.29 23.52 3.27
CA HIS A 10 -15.69 24.81 2.94
C HIS A 10 -15.47 24.93 1.42
N PRO A 11 -15.85 26.05 0.77
CA PRO A 11 -15.75 26.22 -0.68
C PRO A 11 -14.34 25.98 -1.23
N GLU A 12 -13.32 26.32 -0.45
CA GLU A 12 -11.92 26.14 -0.87
C GLU A 12 -11.34 24.74 -0.62
N TYR A 13 -12.05 23.85 0.07
CA TYR A 13 -11.52 22.53 0.46
C TYR A 13 -10.95 21.76 -0.74
N GLN A 14 -11.74 21.64 -1.80
CA GLN A 14 -11.35 20.93 -3.02
C GLN A 14 -10.13 21.58 -3.70
N ARG A 15 -10.08 22.92 -3.72
CA ARG A 15 -8.96 23.68 -4.29
C ARG A 15 -7.67 23.47 -3.51
N ARG A 16 -7.75 23.48 -2.17
CA ARG A 16 -6.61 23.23 -1.27
C ARG A 16 -6.12 21.80 -1.40
N LEU A 17 -7.04 20.82 -1.37
CA LEU A 17 -6.73 19.40 -1.56
C LEU A 17 -6.04 19.16 -2.91
N GLY A 18 -6.57 19.72 -4.01
CA GLY A 18 -5.97 19.59 -5.33
C GLY A 18 -4.57 20.21 -5.43
N ARG A 19 -4.33 21.35 -4.77
CA ARG A 19 -2.97 21.93 -4.67
C ARG A 19 -2.01 21.04 -3.91
N TRP A 20 -2.44 20.51 -2.77
CA TRP A 20 -1.62 19.61 -1.95
C TRP A 20 -1.26 18.33 -2.72
N ALA A 21 -2.24 17.70 -3.36
CA ALA A 21 -2.00 16.53 -4.20
C ALA A 21 -0.96 16.82 -5.29
N LYS A 22 -1.06 17.96 -5.98
CA LYS A 22 -0.07 18.38 -6.99
C LYS A 22 1.33 18.58 -6.41
N GLN A 23 1.45 19.14 -5.20
CA GLN A 23 2.75 19.32 -4.54
C GLN A 23 3.37 17.98 -4.14
N LEU A 24 2.59 17.09 -3.54
CA LEU A 24 3.04 15.75 -3.14
C LEU A 24 3.48 14.92 -4.35
N LEU A 25 2.75 14.97 -5.46
CA LEU A 25 3.12 14.32 -6.72
C LEU A 25 4.39 14.91 -7.38
N LYS A 26 4.89 16.04 -6.88
CA LYS A 26 6.10 16.71 -7.35
C LYS A 26 7.24 16.66 -6.32
N ASP A 27 7.16 15.78 -5.32
CA ASP A 27 8.18 15.64 -4.26
C ASP A 27 8.32 16.89 -3.37
N GLN A 28 7.28 17.74 -3.30
CA GLN A 28 7.33 19.03 -2.62
C GLN A 28 6.76 18.99 -1.19
N VAL A 29 6.87 17.85 -0.49
CA VAL A 29 6.31 17.68 0.86
C VAL A 29 6.93 18.64 1.89
N GLN A 30 8.22 18.92 1.81
CA GLN A 30 8.90 19.87 2.71
C GLN A 30 8.39 21.30 2.49
N LYS A 31 8.17 21.69 1.22
CA LYS A 31 7.59 22.98 0.87
C LYS A 31 6.17 23.11 1.41
N LEU A 32 5.36 22.05 1.27
CA LEU A 32 4.01 21.97 1.79
C LEU A 32 3.99 22.15 3.31
N ILE A 33 4.87 21.47 4.05
CA ILE A 33 5.00 21.61 5.51
C ILE A 33 5.33 23.06 5.88
N ALA A 34 6.34 23.67 5.24
CA ALA A 34 6.75 25.04 5.51
C ALA A 34 5.62 26.06 5.23
N GLN A 35 4.93 25.93 4.09
CA GLN A 35 3.79 26.78 3.75
C GLN A 35 2.66 26.63 4.76
N THR A 36 2.34 25.40 5.17
CA THR A 36 1.26 25.14 6.13
C THR A 36 1.57 25.73 7.51
N ARG A 37 2.83 25.64 7.97
CA ARG A 37 3.28 26.28 9.21
C ARG A 37 3.17 27.81 9.14
N GLN A 38 3.59 28.41 8.02
CA GLN A 38 3.45 29.86 7.81
C GLN A 38 1.98 30.30 7.78
N GLU A 39 1.11 29.58 7.07
CA GLU A 39 -0.33 29.87 7.00
C GLU A 39 -1.04 29.83 8.36
N CYS A 40 -0.53 29.03 9.30
CA CYS A 40 -1.17 28.80 10.59
C CYS A 40 -0.46 29.52 11.75
N ALA A 41 0.62 30.25 11.48
CA ALA A 41 1.36 31.00 12.49
C ALA A 41 0.45 32.06 13.16
N GLY A 42 0.47 32.12 14.49
CA GLY A 42 -0.35 33.05 15.27
C GLY A 42 -1.85 32.72 15.33
N GLN A 43 -2.30 31.61 14.73
CA GLN A 43 -3.70 31.19 14.79
C GLN A 43 -3.94 30.20 15.93
N SER A 44 -5.14 30.23 16.52
CA SER A 44 -5.53 29.30 17.59
C SER A 44 -5.44 27.82 17.19
N ARG A 45 -5.56 27.53 15.88
CA ARG A 45 -5.43 26.17 15.32
C ARG A 45 -3.99 25.67 15.13
N ALA A 46 -2.97 26.47 15.42
CA ALA A 46 -1.57 26.13 15.12
C ALA A 46 -1.13 24.80 15.75
N ALA A 47 -1.51 24.54 17.01
CA ALA A 47 -1.17 23.30 17.70
C ALA A 47 -1.82 22.06 17.05
N ALA A 48 -3.09 22.18 16.62
CA ALA A 48 -3.80 21.11 15.94
C ALA A 48 -3.21 20.83 14.55
N VAL A 49 -2.79 21.89 13.84
CA VAL A 49 -2.10 21.80 12.55
C VAL A 49 -0.75 21.10 12.71
N GLU A 50 0.05 21.49 13.70
CA GLU A 50 1.37 20.89 13.93
C GLU A 50 1.26 19.40 14.28
N LYS A 51 0.27 19.01 15.10
CA LYS A 51 -0.02 17.60 15.41
C LYS A 51 -0.28 16.77 14.15
N GLU A 52 -1.02 17.32 13.19
CA GLU A 52 -1.32 16.63 11.94
C GLU A 52 -0.12 16.65 10.96
N LEU A 53 0.67 17.74 10.96
CA LEU A 53 1.90 17.83 10.18
C LEU A 53 2.99 16.87 10.67
N ALA A 54 2.98 16.46 11.94
CA ALA A 54 3.93 15.49 12.47
C ALA A 54 4.00 14.21 11.61
N TYR A 55 2.87 13.74 11.08
CA TYR A 55 2.86 12.60 10.17
C TYR A 55 3.65 12.88 8.87
N PHE A 56 3.47 14.06 8.28
CA PHE A 56 4.20 14.45 7.06
C PHE A 56 5.69 14.62 7.33
N VAL A 57 6.05 15.25 8.45
CA VAL A 57 7.45 15.47 8.86
C VAL A 57 8.18 14.14 9.03
N THR A 58 7.59 13.19 9.76
CA THR A 58 8.19 11.86 10.00
C THR A 58 8.28 11.02 8.72
N ASN A 59 7.41 11.26 7.73
CA ASN A 59 7.32 10.45 6.53
C ASN A 59 7.79 11.17 5.26
N VAL A 60 8.55 12.26 5.37
CA VAL A 60 9.05 13.04 4.22
C VAL A 60 9.69 12.14 3.16
N GLU A 61 10.60 11.25 3.57
CA GLU A 61 11.32 10.34 2.68
C GLU A 61 10.39 9.34 1.98
N ARG A 62 9.29 8.96 2.64
CA ARG A 62 8.27 8.04 2.12
C ARG A 62 7.20 8.72 1.27
N MET A 63 7.20 10.05 1.21
CA MET A 63 6.24 10.87 0.45
C MET A 63 6.85 11.45 -0.83
N GLN A 64 7.95 10.89 -1.32
CA GLN A 64 8.60 11.25 -2.58
C GLN A 64 7.88 10.61 -3.79
N TYR A 65 6.57 10.89 -3.92
CA TYR A 65 5.71 10.21 -4.90
C TYR A 65 6.07 10.50 -6.35
N GLY A 66 6.57 11.69 -6.66
CA GLY A 66 7.05 12.03 -8.00
C GLY A 66 8.24 11.15 -8.38
N SER A 67 9.18 10.97 -7.46
CA SER A 67 10.35 10.10 -7.63
C SER A 67 9.94 8.64 -7.78
N PHE A 68 9.09 8.13 -6.90
CA PHE A 68 8.61 6.75 -6.97
C PHE A 68 7.84 6.47 -8.26
N ARG A 69 7.01 7.41 -8.71
CA ARG A 69 6.28 7.28 -9.97
C ARG A 69 7.23 7.28 -11.18
N ARG A 70 8.29 8.09 -11.19
CA ARG A 70 9.33 8.07 -12.24
C ARG A 70 10.08 6.73 -12.29
N GLN A 71 10.25 6.07 -11.14
CA GLN A 71 10.86 4.75 -11.03
C GLN A 71 9.91 3.59 -11.37
N GLY A 72 8.64 3.88 -11.70
CA GLY A 72 7.63 2.87 -12.01
C GLY A 72 7.01 2.20 -10.78
N PHE A 73 7.24 2.72 -9.57
CA PHE A 73 6.63 2.20 -8.37
C PHE A 73 5.15 2.58 -8.26
N PHE A 74 4.38 1.69 -7.66
CA PHE A 74 2.98 1.93 -7.33
C PHE A 74 2.87 2.83 -6.10
N ILE A 75 2.17 3.96 -6.22
CA ILE A 75 2.03 4.97 -5.16
C ILE A 75 0.67 4.95 -4.45
N GLY A 76 -0.26 4.10 -4.91
CA GLY A 76 -1.57 3.92 -4.29
C GLY A 76 -1.61 2.71 -3.37
N SER A 77 -2.54 2.66 -2.42
CA SER A 77 -2.83 1.45 -1.65
C SER A 77 -3.96 0.62 -2.24
N GLY A 78 -4.77 1.19 -3.15
CA GLY A 78 -6.04 0.59 -3.59
C GLY A 78 -5.92 -0.82 -4.19
N VAL A 79 -4.89 -1.10 -4.97
CA VAL A 79 -4.68 -2.45 -5.56
C VAL A 79 -4.28 -3.45 -4.48
N VAL A 80 -3.48 -3.02 -3.50
CA VAL A 80 -3.10 -3.83 -2.34
C VAL A 80 -4.31 -4.10 -1.45
N GLU A 81 -5.11 -3.08 -1.13
CA GLU A 81 -6.33 -3.20 -0.34
C GLU A 81 -7.38 -4.09 -1.02
N ALA A 82 -7.54 -3.95 -2.34
CA ALA A 82 -8.42 -4.82 -3.14
C ALA A 82 -7.93 -6.27 -3.09
N GLY A 83 -6.62 -6.52 -3.21
CA GLY A 83 -6.02 -7.84 -3.05
C GLY A 83 -6.28 -8.43 -1.66
N CYS A 84 -6.02 -7.66 -0.60
CA CYS A 84 -6.29 -8.07 0.77
C CYS A 84 -7.77 -8.39 0.99
N LYS A 85 -8.69 -7.60 0.45
CA LYS A 85 -10.14 -7.83 0.57
C LYS A 85 -10.57 -9.11 -0.16
N THR A 86 -10.13 -9.28 -1.40
CA THR A 86 -10.59 -10.35 -2.31
C THR A 86 -9.92 -11.70 -2.05
N ILE A 87 -8.65 -11.71 -1.64
CA ILE A 87 -7.90 -12.94 -1.40
C ILE A 87 -7.96 -13.34 0.07
N ILE A 88 -7.55 -12.43 0.97
CA ILE A 88 -7.43 -12.69 2.40
C ILE A 88 -8.80 -12.62 3.06
N GLY A 89 -9.50 -11.50 2.92
CA GLY A 89 -10.80 -11.27 3.56
C GLY A 89 -11.86 -12.30 3.18
N ALA A 90 -11.90 -12.68 1.90
CA ALA A 90 -12.84 -13.67 1.39
C ALA A 90 -12.64 -15.09 1.97
N ARG A 91 -11.47 -15.41 2.56
CA ARG A 91 -11.16 -16.76 3.05
C ARG A 91 -10.79 -16.85 4.52
N CYS A 92 -10.24 -15.79 5.10
CA CYS A 92 -9.72 -15.80 6.46
C CYS A 92 -10.54 -14.91 7.41
N LYS A 93 -11.55 -14.18 6.93
CA LYS A 93 -12.33 -13.23 7.74
C LYS A 93 -13.85 -13.45 7.70
N GLN A 94 -14.33 -14.64 7.35
CA GLN A 94 -15.76 -14.96 7.43
C GLN A 94 -16.12 -15.57 8.79
N SER A 95 -17.43 -15.63 9.08
CA SER A 95 -17.94 -16.19 10.33
C SER A 95 -17.51 -17.65 10.52
N GLY A 96 -17.14 -18.00 11.75
CA GLY A 96 -16.73 -19.36 12.13
C GLY A 96 -15.35 -19.81 11.62
N MET A 97 -14.57 -18.91 11.02
CA MET A 97 -13.26 -19.25 10.47
C MET A 97 -12.15 -19.09 11.51
N PHE A 98 -11.52 -20.21 11.86
CA PHE A 98 -10.29 -20.26 12.64
C PHE A 98 -9.20 -20.91 11.81
N TRP A 99 -8.02 -20.30 11.80
CA TRP A 99 -6.88 -20.78 11.03
C TRP A 99 -5.65 -20.87 11.94
N GLY A 100 -4.93 -21.98 11.84
CA GLY A 100 -3.52 -21.97 12.21
C GLY A 100 -2.74 -21.18 11.16
N GLU A 101 -1.69 -20.48 11.56
CA GLU A 101 -0.84 -19.67 10.68
C GLU A 101 -0.33 -20.46 9.45
N PRO A 102 0.20 -21.69 9.59
CA PRO A 102 0.63 -22.48 8.42
C PRO A 102 -0.54 -22.81 7.47
N GLY A 103 -1.72 -23.10 8.03
CA GLY A 103 -2.91 -23.40 7.23
C GLY A 103 -3.41 -22.20 6.45
N ALA A 104 -3.40 -21.01 7.07
CA ALA A 104 -3.73 -19.75 6.40
C ALA A 104 -2.73 -19.43 5.29
N GLU A 105 -1.43 -19.58 5.54
CA GLU A 105 -0.40 -19.30 4.56
C GLU A 105 -0.54 -20.19 3.32
N HIS A 106 -0.68 -21.50 3.49
CA HIS A 106 -0.81 -22.44 2.38
C HIS A 106 -2.05 -22.14 1.52
N ILE A 107 -3.21 -21.89 2.15
CA ILE A 107 -4.43 -21.61 1.37
C ILE A 107 -4.36 -20.24 0.67
N LEU A 108 -3.75 -19.24 1.29
CA LEU A 108 -3.55 -17.93 0.68
C LEU A 108 -2.58 -18.00 -0.49
N ALA A 109 -1.48 -18.74 -0.37
CA ALA A 109 -0.53 -18.96 -1.46
C ALA A 109 -1.23 -19.59 -2.68
N LEU A 110 -2.04 -20.64 -2.47
CA LEU A 110 -2.83 -21.26 -3.53
C LEU A 110 -3.81 -20.27 -4.18
N ARG A 111 -4.54 -19.49 -3.37
CA ARG A 111 -5.49 -18.48 -3.87
C ARG A 111 -4.79 -17.36 -4.65
N CYS A 112 -3.60 -16.94 -4.24
CA CYS A 112 -2.78 -15.97 -4.96
C CYS A 112 -2.35 -16.50 -6.34
N VAL A 113 -1.86 -17.74 -6.41
CA VAL A 113 -1.48 -18.39 -7.68
C VAL A 113 -2.68 -18.53 -8.60
N HIS A 114 -3.83 -18.93 -8.07
CA HIS A 114 -5.06 -19.06 -8.83
C HIS A 114 -5.57 -17.71 -9.34
N SER A 115 -5.68 -16.70 -8.48
CA SER A 115 -6.19 -15.37 -8.86
C SER A 115 -5.28 -14.63 -9.84
N SER A 116 -3.96 -14.86 -9.76
CA SER A 116 -3.00 -14.33 -10.73
C SER A 116 -2.97 -15.08 -12.06
N ARG A 117 -3.78 -16.14 -12.23
CA ARG A 117 -3.81 -17.02 -13.41
C ARG A 117 -2.45 -17.67 -13.71
N ARG A 118 -1.67 -17.94 -12.66
CA ARG A 118 -0.31 -18.52 -12.75
C ARG A 118 -0.27 -20.00 -12.37
N LEU A 119 -1.42 -20.66 -12.29
CA LEU A 119 -1.49 -22.06 -11.84
C LEU A 119 -0.67 -22.99 -12.75
N ASP A 120 -0.76 -22.81 -14.07
CA ASP A 120 0.02 -23.61 -15.02
C ASP A 120 1.52 -23.36 -14.90
N GLN A 121 1.93 -22.10 -14.71
CA GLN A 121 3.33 -21.74 -14.50
C GLN A 121 3.87 -22.35 -13.20
N PHE A 122 3.07 -22.30 -12.14
CA PHE A 122 3.40 -22.92 -10.86
C PHE A 122 3.61 -24.42 -11.01
N TRP A 123 2.69 -25.14 -11.67
CA TRP A 123 2.83 -26.58 -11.87
C TRP A 123 4.03 -26.94 -12.74
N LYS A 124 4.28 -26.22 -13.83
CA LYS A 124 5.47 -26.40 -14.67
C LYS A 124 6.75 -26.21 -13.85
N ALA A 125 6.84 -25.12 -13.08
CA ALA A 125 8.01 -24.86 -12.25
C ALA A 125 8.21 -25.93 -11.17
N ARG A 126 7.13 -26.38 -10.53
CA ARG A 126 7.18 -27.42 -9.50
C ARG A 126 7.61 -28.78 -10.07
N LEU A 127 7.05 -29.20 -11.21
CA LEU A 127 7.43 -30.43 -11.89
C LEU A 127 8.90 -30.40 -12.32
N ASN A 128 9.35 -29.29 -12.91
CA ASN A 128 10.74 -29.12 -13.32
C ASN A 128 11.70 -29.14 -12.12
N ALA A 129 11.35 -28.47 -11.02
CA ALA A 129 12.15 -28.49 -9.80
C ALA A 129 12.19 -29.87 -9.14
N GLN A 130 11.09 -30.63 -9.19
CA GLN A 130 11.05 -32.01 -8.69
C GLN A 130 11.85 -32.96 -9.60
N ALA A 131 11.76 -32.80 -10.91
CA ALA A 131 12.58 -33.53 -11.87
C ALA A 131 14.08 -33.23 -11.68
N ALA A 132 14.45 -31.99 -11.38
CA ALA A 132 15.83 -31.60 -11.07
C ALA A 132 16.34 -32.08 -9.70
N ARG A 133 15.44 -32.40 -8.76
CA ARG A 133 15.78 -33.02 -7.47
C ARG A 133 15.87 -34.53 -7.54
N ASN A 134 15.14 -35.14 -8.47
CA ASN A 134 15.31 -36.54 -8.82
C ASN A 134 16.54 -36.68 -9.71
N ASP A 135 17.73 -36.51 -9.11
CA ASP A 135 18.91 -37.24 -9.55
C ASP A 135 18.49 -38.71 -9.70
N CYS A 136 18.71 -39.24 -10.90
CA CYS A 136 18.38 -40.58 -11.38
C CYS A 136 17.66 -41.47 -10.35
N LEU A 137 16.37 -41.75 -10.60
CA LEU A 137 15.78 -43.02 -10.14
C LEU A 137 16.73 -44.12 -10.65
N ALA A 138 17.59 -44.63 -9.76
CA ALA A 138 18.30 -45.87 -9.99
C ALA A 138 17.22 -46.95 -10.03
N LEU A 139 16.63 -47.13 -11.20
CA LEU A 139 15.91 -48.34 -11.56
C LEU A 139 16.98 -49.42 -11.68
N THR A 140 17.45 -49.92 -10.54
CA THR A 140 18.20 -51.16 -10.47
C THR A 140 17.25 -52.29 -10.88
N ALA A 141 17.64 -52.97 -11.96
CA ALA A 141 17.01 -54.16 -12.52
C ALA A 141 17.00 -55.32 -11.52
#